data_AF-A0A2E0L453-F1
#
_entry.id   AF-A0A2E0L453-F1
#
_cell.length_a   1.000
_cell.length_b   1.000
_cell.length_c   1.000
_cell.angle_alpha   90.00
_cell.angle_beta   90.00
_cell.angle_gamma   90.00
#
_symmetry.space_group_name_H-M   'P 1'
#
loop_
_entity.id
_entity.type
_entity.pdbx_description
1 polymer ?
#
loop_
_entity_poly.entity_id
_entity_poly.type
_entity_poly.pdbx_seq_one_letter_code
_entity_poly.pdbx_strand_id
1 'polypeptide(L)'
;MINLYELSKDELTHLLGEWGEPKFRAQQIWDWLYEKRVGDYDAMTNLPARLRERLKTETRLGVLELATEQISRDGTIKRLYRLPDGQFIESVLMIYDDDRRTACISTQAGCAMGCVFCATGQMGFARNLTAAEIFEQAMAFARELEAEGDRLSNVVLMGMGEPFHNYKQSLAAIRRLMSDLGIGARHITVSTVGLVPHIKRFADEGLQVKLAISLHAATDEERGALLPVNRRWPLNELMAACHEYVNKTRRRITFEWALISGETDTPEQAHALGKLLKGLLCHVNAIPLNPTPGYSGGPSDTAAAEQFIDILSQYGVSATVRVRRGIDIDAGCGQLKASVIAPGEIANDL
;
A
#
# COMPACT_ATOMS: atom_id res chain seq x y z
N MET A 1 -9.55 15.09 -20.61
CA MET A 1 -10.53 13.99 -20.55
C MET A 1 -10.86 13.70 -19.10
N ILE A 2 -12.14 13.48 -18.80
CA ILE A 2 -12.62 13.15 -17.45
C ILE A 2 -12.19 11.72 -17.10
N ASN A 3 -11.59 11.49 -15.93
CA ASN A 3 -11.30 10.13 -15.49
C ASN A 3 -12.55 9.50 -14.86
N LEU A 4 -13.07 8.41 -15.44
CA LEU A 4 -14.27 7.76 -14.90
C LEU A 4 -14.03 7.18 -13.50
N TYR A 5 -12.80 6.82 -13.14
CA TYR A 5 -12.48 6.40 -11.78
C TYR A 5 -12.46 7.53 -10.75
N GLU A 6 -12.57 8.79 -11.14
CA GLU A 6 -12.71 9.91 -10.19
C GLU A 6 -14.17 10.23 -9.87
N LEU A 7 -15.10 9.74 -10.69
CA LEU A 7 -16.52 10.01 -10.51
C LEU A 7 -17.14 9.02 -9.54
N SER A 8 -17.93 9.55 -8.60
CA SER A 8 -18.98 8.78 -7.95
C SER A 8 -20.07 8.40 -8.95
N LYS A 9 -20.90 7.42 -8.58
CA LYS A 9 -22.03 7.00 -9.41
C LYS A 9 -23.04 8.13 -9.66
N ASP A 10 -23.22 9.01 -8.69
CA ASP A 10 -24.10 10.17 -8.81
C ASP A 10 -23.51 11.22 -9.77
N GLU A 11 -22.19 11.48 -9.70
CA GLU A 11 -21.50 12.36 -10.65
C GLU A 11 -21.51 11.79 -12.07
N LEU A 12 -21.32 10.47 -12.24
CA LEU A 12 -21.48 9.80 -13.53
C LEU A 12 -22.92 9.94 -14.05
N THR A 13 -23.91 9.80 -13.18
CA THR A 13 -25.33 9.99 -13.55
C THR A 13 -25.61 11.42 -13.99
N HIS A 14 -25.03 12.41 -13.31
CA HIS A 14 -25.13 13.82 -13.69
C HIS A 14 -24.49 14.09 -15.05
N LEU A 15 -23.25 13.65 -15.25
CA LEU A 15 -22.51 13.80 -16.51
C LEU A 15 -23.30 13.22 -17.70
N LEU A 16 -23.84 12.01 -17.53
CA LEU A 16 -24.65 11.37 -18.56
C LEU A 16 -25.96 12.14 -18.81
N GLY A 17 -26.56 12.74 -17.78
CA GLY A 17 -27.72 13.62 -17.91
C GLY A 17 -27.42 14.87 -18.75
N GLU A 18 -26.27 15.51 -18.54
CA GLU A 18 -25.79 16.64 -19.37
C GLU A 18 -25.56 16.22 -20.82
N TRP A 19 -25.26 14.95 -21.05
CA TRP A 19 -25.12 14.38 -22.39
C TRP A 19 -26.44 13.95 -23.03
N GLY A 20 -27.56 14.07 -22.33
CA GLY A 20 -28.89 13.66 -22.80
C GLY A 20 -29.14 12.15 -22.69
N GLU A 21 -28.32 11.42 -21.94
CA GLU A 21 -28.48 9.99 -21.72
C GLU A 21 -29.43 9.71 -20.52
N PRO A 22 -30.24 8.63 -20.60
CA PRO A 22 -31.13 8.28 -19.50
C PRO A 22 -30.36 7.75 -18.28
N LYS A 23 -30.88 8.02 -17.08
CA LYS A 23 -30.22 7.71 -15.79
C LYS A 23 -29.71 6.27 -15.64
N PHE A 24 -30.41 5.29 -16.23
CA PHE A 24 -30.01 3.88 -16.14
C PHE A 24 -28.66 3.58 -16.83
N ARG A 25 -28.19 4.45 -17.74
CA ARG A 25 -26.88 4.31 -18.39
C ARG A 25 -25.73 4.38 -17.39
N ALA A 26 -25.90 5.16 -16.32
CA ALA A 26 -24.91 5.23 -15.26
C ALA A 26 -24.69 3.86 -14.61
N GLN A 27 -25.76 3.13 -14.29
CA GLN A 27 -25.65 1.77 -13.77
C GLN A 27 -24.95 0.83 -14.76
N GLN A 28 -25.31 0.89 -16.04
CA GLN A 28 -24.69 0.02 -17.04
C GLN A 28 -23.19 0.26 -17.16
N ILE A 29 -22.76 1.52 -17.23
CA ILE A 29 -21.33 1.88 -17.25
C ILE A 29 -20.68 1.46 -15.93
N TRP A 30 -21.32 1.70 -14.79
CA TRP A 30 -20.82 1.29 -13.47
C TRP A 30 -20.54 -0.22 -13.40
N ASP A 31 -21.47 -1.05 -13.88
CA ASP A 31 -21.30 -2.51 -13.92
C ASP A 31 -20.14 -2.92 -14.84
N TRP A 32 -19.99 -2.26 -15.99
CA TRP A 32 -18.86 -2.51 -16.89
C TRP A 32 -17.52 -2.16 -16.23
N LEU A 33 -17.46 -1.06 -15.48
CA LEU A 33 -16.24 -0.59 -14.84
C LEU A 33 -15.81 -1.45 -13.65
N TYR A 34 -16.75 -1.92 -12.83
CA TYR A 34 -16.43 -2.47 -11.51
C TYR A 34 -16.77 -3.95 -11.36
N GLU A 35 -17.87 -4.41 -11.96
CA GLU A 35 -18.25 -5.84 -11.96
C GLU A 35 -17.53 -6.59 -13.07
N LYS A 36 -17.46 -6.01 -14.28
CA LYS A 36 -16.79 -6.64 -15.44
C LYS A 36 -15.38 -6.14 -15.69
N ARG A 37 -14.97 -5.07 -15.00
CA ARG A 37 -13.61 -4.50 -14.99
C ARG A 37 -13.02 -4.27 -16.39
N VAL A 38 -13.82 -3.80 -17.33
CA VAL A 38 -13.34 -3.65 -18.72
C VAL A 38 -12.29 -2.55 -18.84
N GLY A 39 -11.27 -2.80 -19.65
CA GLY A 39 -10.26 -1.81 -20.02
C GLY A 39 -10.58 -1.06 -21.32
N ASP A 40 -11.70 -1.36 -21.96
CA ASP A 40 -12.07 -0.83 -23.27
C ASP A 40 -13.57 -0.51 -23.34
N TYR A 41 -13.90 0.68 -23.82
CA TYR A 41 -15.28 1.11 -24.05
C TYR A 41 -15.99 0.25 -25.09
N ASP A 42 -15.27 -0.36 -26.05
CA ASP A 42 -15.87 -1.23 -27.05
C ASP A 42 -16.43 -2.53 -26.48
N ALA A 43 -15.91 -2.97 -25.33
CA ALA A 43 -16.46 -4.11 -24.61
C ALA A 43 -17.87 -3.82 -24.05
N MET A 44 -18.28 -2.56 -23.92
CA MET A 44 -19.57 -2.15 -23.34
C MET A 44 -20.74 -2.32 -24.34
N THR A 45 -20.97 -3.57 -24.77
CA THR A 45 -21.85 -3.90 -25.92
C THR A 45 -23.34 -3.56 -25.73
N ASN A 46 -23.78 -3.32 -24.50
CA ASN A 46 -25.15 -2.85 -24.20
C ASN A 46 -25.30 -1.31 -24.29
N LEU A 47 -24.23 -0.58 -24.61
CA LEU A 47 -24.24 0.86 -24.84
C LEU A 47 -24.33 1.19 -26.35
N PRO A 48 -25.09 2.22 -26.74
CA PRO A 48 -25.16 2.68 -28.12
C PRO A 48 -23.78 3.09 -28.62
N ALA A 49 -23.51 2.85 -29.91
CA ALA A 49 -22.23 3.23 -30.52
C ALA A 49 -21.90 4.72 -30.30
N ARG A 50 -22.89 5.61 -30.45
CA ARG A 50 -22.72 7.05 -30.20
C ARG A 50 -22.23 7.36 -28.78
N LEU A 51 -22.73 6.64 -27.77
CA LEU A 51 -22.31 6.83 -26.38
C LEU A 51 -20.90 6.28 -26.15
N ARG A 52 -20.57 5.11 -26.70
CA ARG A 52 -19.21 4.56 -26.62
C ARG A 52 -18.17 5.49 -27.25
N GLU A 53 -18.46 6.04 -28.43
CA GLU A 53 -17.58 7.00 -29.09
C GLU A 53 -17.42 8.28 -28.28
N ARG A 54 -18.51 8.78 -27.67
CA ARG A 54 -18.42 9.96 -26.79
C ARG A 54 -17.60 9.70 -25.52
N LEU A 55 -17.75 8.52 -24.92
CA LEU A 55 -16.94 8.11 -23.78
C LEU A 55 -15.45 8.08 -24.16
N LYS A 56 -15.09 7.52 -25.32
CA LYS A 56 -13.71 7.50 -25.83
C LYS A 56 -13.13 8.90 -26.02
N THR A 57 -13.92 9.87 -26.47
CA THR A 57 -13.42 11.22 -26.80
C THR A 57 -13.37 12.15 -25.59
N GLU A 58 -14.32 12.05 -24.67
CA GLU A 58 -14.44 12.99 -23.54
C GLU A 58 -13.87 12.44 -22.23
N THR A 59 -13.69 11.12 -22.13
CA THR A 59 -13.33 10.44 -20.87
C THR A 59 -12.18 9.45 -21.04
N ARG A 60 -11.63 8.99 -19.92
CA ARG A 60 -10.57 7.97 -19.87
C ARG A 60 -10.83 6.99 -18.72
N LEU A 61 -10.34 5.76 -18.90
CA LEU A 61 -10.35 4.71 -17.89
C LEU A 61 -9.04 4.73 -17.14
N GLY A 62 -8.99 5.51 -16.06
CA GLY A 62 -7.77 5.67 -15.29
C GLY A 62 -6.77 6.64 -15.91
N VAL A 63 -5.63 6.78 -15.24
CA VAL A 63 -4.58 7.76 -15.54
C VAL A 63 -3.18 7.16 -15.51
N LEU A 64 -3.04 5.91 -15.07
CA LEU A 64 -1.75 5.24 -14.95
C LEU A 64 -1.34 4.69 -16.31
N GLU A 65 -0.22 5.18 -16.82
CA GLU A 65 0.42 4.63 -18.03
C GLU A 65 1.44 3.58 -17.59
N LEU A 66 1.28 2.32 -18.00
CA LEU A 66 2.25 1.27 -17.71
C LEU A 66 3.53 1.52 -18.52
N ALA A 67 4.60 1.93 -17.84
CA ALA A 67 5.89 2.20 -18.47
C ALA A 67 6.74 0.92 -18.58
N THR A 68 6.75 0.10 -17.53
CA THR A 68 7.55 -1.14 -17.50
C THR A 68 6.91 -2.16 -16.58
N GLU A 69 7.07 -3.44 -16.91
CA GLU A 69 6.70 -4.57 -16.07
C GLU A 69 7.88 -5.53 -15.94
N GLN A 70 8.07 -6.07 -14.74
CA GLN A 70 9.09 -7.07 -14.43
C GLN A 70 8.46 -8.22 -13.69
N ILE A 71 8.89 -9.45 -14.00
CA ILE A 71 8.40 -10.68 -13.38
C ILE A 71 9.58 -11.37 -12.70
N SER A 72 9.45 -11.61 -11.41
CA SER A 72 10.40 -12.35 -10.58
C SER A 72 10.36 -13.83 -10.89
N ARG A 73 11.45 -14.53 -10.58
CA ARG A 73 11.49 -16.00 -10.58
C ARG A 73 10.43 -16.64 -9.68
N ASP A 74 9.98 -15.94 -8.63
CA ASP A 74 8.96 -16.43 -7.70
C ASP A 74 7.50 -16.10 -8.13
N GLY A 75 7.33 -15.54 -9.34
CA GLY A 75 6.04 -15.13 -9.90
C GLY A 75 5.60 -13.72 -9.48
N THR A 76 6.31 -13.04 -8.60
CA THR A 76 5.99 -11.66 -8.22
C THR A 76 6.13 -10.73 -9.43
N ILE A 77 5.08 -9.93 -9.69
CA ILE A 77 5.06 -8.96 -10.79
C ILE A 77 5.23 -7.56 -10.21
N LYS A 78 6.18 -6.79 -10.74
CA LYS A 78 6.34 -5.36 -10.42
C LYS A 78 6.01 -4.52 -11.64
N ARG A 79 5.18 -3.50 -11.43
CA ARG A 79 4.79 -2.52 -12.45
C ARG A 79 5.31 -1.13 -12.10
N LEU A 80 5.91 -0.47 -13.08
CA LEU A 80 6.24 0.94 -13.07
C LEU A 80 5.17 1.70 -13.86
N TYR A 81 4.51 2.65 -13.22
CA TYR A 81 3.53 3.53 -13.85
C TYR A 81 4.07 4.94 -13.96
N ARG A 82 3.84 5.56 -15.13
CA ARG A 82 3.96 7.00 -15.32
C ARG A 82 2.63 7.67 -15.02
N LEU A 83 2.69 8.74 -14.23
CA LEU A 83 1.56 9.57 -13.84
C LEU A 83 1.39 10.75 -14.82
N PRO A 84 0.21 11.39 -14.87
CA PRO A 84 -0.05 12.50 -15.81
C PRO A 84 0.89 13.70 -15.67
N ASP A 85 1.48 13.89 -14.48
CA ASP A 85 2.46 14.93 -14.18
C ASP A 85 3.90 14.46 -14.39
N GLY A 86 4.10 13.32 -15.05
CA GLY A 86 5.40 12.75 -15.40
C GLY A 86 6.04 11.92 -14.28
N GLN A 87 5.57 12.04 -13.04
CA GLN A 87 6.10 11.28 -11.90
C GLN A 87 5.91 9.77 -12.09
N PHE A 88 6.72 8.97 -11.40
CA PHE A 88 6.62 7.52 -11.45
C PHE A 88 6.25 6.92 -10.10
N ILE A 89 5.46 5.85 -10.15
CA ILE A 89 5.15 5.00 -8.99
C ILE A 89 5.28 3.54 -9.35
N GLU A 90 5.57 2.72 -8.35
CA GLU A 90 5.61 1.27 -8.50
C GLU A 90 4.45 0.61 -7.74
N SER A 91 4.00 -0.54 -8.24
CA SER A 91 3.11 -1.44 -7.52
C SER A 91 3.54 -2.88 -7.76
N VAL A 92 3.21 -3.78 -6.83
CA VAL A 92 3.68 -5.17 -6.86
C VAL A 92 2.50 -6.12 -6.66
N LEU A 93 2.38 -7.13 -7.49
CA LEU A 93 1.49 -8.26 -7.28
C LEU A 93 2.30 -9.47 -6.81
N MET A 94 2.04 -9.91 -5.58
CA MET A 94 2.65 -11.12 -5.00
C MET A 94 1.70 -12.31 -5.15
N ILE A 95 2.23 -13.40 -5.70
CA ILE A 95 1.54 -14.67 -5.90
C ILE A 95 2.02 -15.64 -4.83
N TYR A 96 1.07 -16.22 -4.09
CA TYR A 96 1.34 -17.20 -3.03
C TYR A 96 0.76 -18.58 -3.38
N ASP A 97 1.39 -19.61 -2.81
CA ASP A 97 1.03 -21.01 -3.03
C ASP A 97 -0.31 -21.42 -2.41
N ASP A 98 -0.86 -20.59 -1.50
CA ASP A 98 -2.16 -20.77 -0.88
C ASP A 98 -3.28 -19.96 -1.56
N ASP A 99 -3.14 -19.79 -2.88
CA ASP A 99 -4.05 -19.04 -3.76
C ASP A 99 -4.22 -17.55 -3.43
N ARG A 100 -3.43 -17.00 -2.49
CA ARG A 100 -3.46 -15.57 -2.24
C ARG A 100 -2.78 -14.81 -3.38
N ARG A 101 -3.41 -13.71 -3.77
CA ARG A 101 -2.93 -12.70 -4.70
C ARG A 101 -2.96 -11.35 -3.99
N THR A 102 -1.79 -10.84 -3.63
CA THR A 102 -1.68 -9.63 -2.81
C THR A 102 -1.09 -8.48 -3.62
N ALA A 103 -1.87 -7.43 -3.84
CA ALA A 103 -1.38 -6.19 -4.43
C ALA A 103 -0.78 -5.30 -3.35
N CYS A 104 0.49 -4.93 -3.50
CA CYS A 104 1.18 -3.89 -2.75
C CYS A 104 1.11 -2.60 -3.56
N ILE A 105 0.36 -1.62 -3.06
CA ILE A 105 0.05 -0.38 -3.78
C ILE A 105 0.65 0.84 -3.09
N SER A 106 0.99 1.83 -3.92
CA SER A 106 1.56 3.11 -3.54
C SER A 106 0.49 4.15 -3.21
N THR A 107 0.81 5.06 -2.31
CA THR A 107 -0.06 6.17 -1.86
C THR A 107 0.51 7.54 -2.16
N GLN A 108 1.80 7.63 -2.49
CA GLN A 108 2.51 8.87 -2.83
C GLN A 108 3.53 8.57 -3.93
N ALA A 109 3.89 9.59 -4.70
CA ALA A 109 5.10 9.59 -5.51
C ALA A 109 6.27 10.06 -4.63
N GLY A 110 7.13 9.11 -4.25
CA GLY A 110 8.11 9.30 -3.18
C GLY A 110 7.52 9.20 -1.77
N CYS A 111 8.29 9.55 -0.75
CA CYS A 111 7.85 9.56 0.65
C CYS A 111 8.59 10.60 1.48
N ALA A 112 7.85 11.43 2.22
CA ALA A 112 8.43 12.49 3.05
C ALA A 112 8.94 11.99 4.42
N MET A 113 8.75 10.71 4.76
CA MET A 113 9.08 10.19 6.10
C MET A 113 10.58 9.99 6.34
N GLY A 114 11.38 9.86 5.27
CA GLY A 114 12.84 9.77 5.37
C GLY A 114 13.37 8.55 6.12
N CYS A 115 12.65 7.42 6.11
CA CYS A 115 13.12 6.18 6.71
C CYS A 115 14.43 5.74 6.05
N VAL A 116 15.50 5.60 6.82
CA VAL A 116 16.88 5.52 6.29
C VAL A 116 17.15 4.24 5.50
N PHE A 117 16.48 3.14 5.85
CA PHE A 117 16.62 1.84 5.19
C PHE A 117 15.66 1.65 4.00
N CYS A 118 14.85 2.65 3.66
CA CYS A 118 13.83 2.58 2.62
C CYS A 118 14.25 3.41 1.39
N ALA A 119 14.33 2.77 0.22
CA ALA A 119 14.65 3.45 -1.04
C ALA A 119 13.66 4.59 -1.36
N THR A 120 12.36 4.39 -1.07
CA THR A 120 11.35 5.44 -1.21
C THR A 120 11.53 6.61 -0.24
N GLY A 121 12.07 6.37 0.96
CA GLY A 121 12.43 7.45 1.88
C GLY A 121 13.64 8.26 1.41
N GLN A 122 14.55 7.62 0.66
CA GLN A 122 15.79 8.22 0.17
C GLN A 122 15.59 9.11 -1.07
N MET A 123 14.59 8.83 -1.91
CA MET A 123 14.28 9.60 -3.13
C MET A 123 13.56 10.95 -2.87
N GLY A 124 13.14 11.22 -1.63
CA GLY A 124 12.35 12.40 -1.30
C GLY A 124 10.86 12.24 -1.63
N PHE A 125 10.13 13.36 -1.68
CA PHE A 125 8.68 13.42 -1.87
C PHE A 125 8.33 14.39 -2.99
N ALA A 126 7.55 13.93 -3.96
CA ALA A 126 6.96 14.80 -4.98
C ALA A 126 5.54 15.22 -4.58
N ARG A 127 4.62 14.25 -4.49
CA ARG A 127 3.21 14.54 -4.22
C ARG A 127 2.42 13.35 -3.67
N ASN A 128 1.26 13.68 -3.13
CA ASN A 128 0.21 12.72 -2.83
C ASN A 128 -0.45 12.21 -4.11
N LEU A 129 -0.84 10.93 -4.10
CA LEU A 129 -1.71 10.35 -5.13
C LEU A 129 -3.18 10.67 -4.83
N THR A 130 -4.00 10.78 -5.86
CA THR A 130 -5.46 10.84 -5.72
C THR A 130 -6.02 9.48 -5.34
N ALA A 131 -7.24 9.43 -4.79
CA ALA A 131 -7.90 8.15 -4.50
C ALA A 131 -8.05 7.26 -5.74
N ALA A 132 -8.23 7.86 -6.93
CA ALA A 132 -8.30 7.14 -8.20
C ALA A 132 -6.95 6.53 -8.58
N GLU A 133 -5.85 7.27 -8.48
CA GLU A 133 -4.49 6.76 -8.75
C GLU A 133 -4.10 5.61 -7.79
N ILE A 134 -4.52 5.68 -6.52
CA ILE A 134 -4.28 4.60 -5.54
C ILE A 134 -5.11 3.36 -5.91
N PHE A 135 -6.40 3.55 -6.17
CA PHE A 135 -7.33 2.47 -6.50
C PHE A 135 -6.96 1.76 -7.81
N GLU A 136 -6.57 2.52 -8.82
CA GLU A 136 -6.31 2.03 -10.17
C GLU A 136 -5.18 0.98 -10.22
N GLN A 137 -4.18 1.09 -9.35
CA GLN A 137 -3.13 0.09 -9.22
C GLN A 137 -3.70 -1.30 -8.89
N ALA A 138 -4.64 -1.37 -7.95
CA ALA A 138 -5.29 -2.63 -7.59
C ALA A 138 -6.27 -3.10 -8.69
N MET A 139 -7.00 -2.17 -9.31
CA MET A 139 -7.91 -2.49 -10.42
C MET A 139 -7.16 -3.08 -11.61
N ALA A 140 -5.97 -2.57 -11.94
CA ALA A 140 -5.16 -3.10 -13.03
C ALA A 140 -4.80 -4.59 -12.82
N PHE A 141 -4.33 -4.95 -11.62
CA PHE A 141 -4.07 -6.36 -11.28
C PHE A 141 -5.35 -7.20 -11.19
N ALA A 142 -6.42 -6.66 -10.63
CA ALA A 142 -7.69 -7.39 -10.53
C ALA A 142 -8.26 -7.76 -11.90
N ARG A 143 -8.21 -6.83 -12.86
CA ARG A 143 -8.66 -7.04 -14.24
C ARG A 143 -7.86 -8.13 -14.95
N GLU A 144 -6.54 -8.12 -14.80
CA GLU A 144 -5.67 -9.10 -15.42
C GLU A 144 -5.86 -10.51 -14.83
N LEU A 145 -5.86 -10.62 -13.50
CA LEU A 145 -6.12 -11.89 -12.81
C LEU A 145 -7.47 -12.49 -13.22
N GLU A 146 -8.50 -11.65 -13.33
CA GLU A 146 -9.84 -12.11 -13.74
C GLU A 146 -9.88 -12.60 -15.19
N ALA A 147 -9.11 -12.00 -16.09
CA ALA A 147 -8.96 -12.50 -17.47
C ALA A 147 -8.30 -13.89 -17.52
N GLU A 148 -7.50 -14.23 -16.51
CA GLU A 148 -6.86 -15.53 -16.33
C GLU A 148 -7.71 -16.53 -15.50
N GLY A 149 -8.90 -16.11 -15.04
CA GLY A 149 -9.77 -16.93 -14.19
C GLY A 149 -9.36 -16.97 -12.71
N ASP A 150 -8.48 -16.08 -12.28
CA ASP A 150 -8.07 -15.87 -10.90
C ASP A 150 -8.71 -14.58 -10.32
N ARG A 151 -8.39 -14.20 -9.09
CA ARG A 151 -8.90 -12.98 -8.45
C ARG A 151 -7.88 -12.34 -7.53
N LEU A 152 -7.91 -11.01 -7.47
CA LEU A 152 -7.19 -10.28 -6.44
C LEU A 152 -7.81 -10.59 -5.06
N SER A 153 -7.03 -11.12 -4.12
CA SER A 153 -7.53 -11.57 -2.82
C SER A 153 -7.24 -10.58 -1.69
N ASN A 154 -6.13 -9.86 -1.79
CA ASN A 154 -5.58 -9.02 -0.73
C ASN A 154 -4.97 -7.73 -1.28
N VAL A 155 -5.03 -6.66 -0.49
CA VAL A 155 -4.36 -5.40 -0.82
C VAL A 155 -3.61 -4.87 0.41
N VAL A 156 -2.37 -4.45 0.21
CA VAL A 156 -1.57 -3.80 1.26
C VAL A 156 -1.11 -2.42 0.77
N LEU A 157 -1.36 -1.39 1.55
CA LEU A 157 -0.84 -0.04 1.32
C LEU A 157 0.55 0.03 1.96
N MET A 158 1.50 -0.66 1.33
CA MET A 158 2.90 -0.81 1.76
C MET A 158 3.88 -0.56 0.59
N GLY A 159 3.39 0.03 -0.50
CA GLY A 159 4.23 0.46 -1.62
C GLY A 159 4.95 1.77 -1.30
N MET A 160 5.00 2.68 -2.26
CA MET A 160 5.62 3.99 -2.08
C MET A 160 4.70 4.93 -1.27
N GLY A 161 5.28 5.64 -0.30
CA GLY A 161 4.60 6.67 0.48
C GLY A 161 4.09 6.23 1.86
N GLU A 162 3.69 7.22 2.64
CA GLU A 162 3.06 7.07 3.95
C GLU A 162 1.54 7.29 3.84
N PRO A 163 0.71 6.23 3.93
CA PRO A 163 -0.73 6.33 3.75
C PRO A 163 -1.42 7.34 4.68
N PHE A 164 -0.96 7.49 5.93
CA PHE A 164 -1.56 8.46 6.85
C PHE A 164 -1.09 9.90 6.61
N HIS A 165 -0.02 10.11 5.85
CA HIS A 165 0.34 11.43 5.35
C HIS A 165 -0.57 11.83 4.17
N ASN A 166 -1.11 10.84 3.44
CA ASN A 166 -2.13 11.03 2.42
C ASN A 166 -3.55 10.56 2.87
N TYR A 167 -3.88 10.80 4.14
CA TYR A 167 -5.00 10.14 4.83
C TYR A 167 -6.33 10.16 4.06
N LYS A 168 -6.76 11.34 3.57
CA LYS A 168 -8.05 11.49 2.87
C LYS A 168 -8.13 10.61 1.63
N GLN A 169 -7.09 10.63 0.80
CA GLN A 169 -7.07 9.90 -0.47
C GLN A 169 -6.89 8.41 -0.24
N SER A 170 -6.01 8.02 0.68
CA SER A 170 -5.82 6.61 1.05
C SER A 170 -7.08 5.99 1.64
N LEU A 171 -7.80 6.70 2.52
CA LEU A 171 -9.05 6.20 3.07
C LEU A 171 -10.16 6.10 2.01
N ALA A 172 -10.26 7.07 1.11
CA ALA A 172 -11.20 7.01 -0.01
C ALA A 172 -10.89 5.82 -0.93
N ALA A 173 -9.61 5.58 -1.25
CA ALA A 173 -9.19 4.41 -2.02
C ALA A 173 -9.51 3.10 -1.29
N ILE A 174 -9.24 2.99 0.01
CA ILE A 174 -9.60 1.82 0.82
C ILE A 174 -11.11 1.52 0.76
N ARG A 175 -11.95 2.55 0.85
CA ARG A 175 -13.41 2.38 0.71
C ARG A 175 -13.78 1.82 -0.65
N ARG A 176 -13.14 2.32 -1.72
CA ARG A 176 -13.33 1.83 -3.08
C ARG A 176 -12.82 0.42 -3.31
N LEU A 177 -11.69 0.02 -2.72
CA LEU A 177 -11.23 -1.37 -2.77
C LEU A 177 -12.29 -2.33 -2.20
N MET A 178 -13.04 -1.90 -1.18
CA MET A 178 -14.13 -2.68 -0.61
C MET A 178 -15.41 -2.62 -1.46
N SER A 179 -15.87 -1.43 -1.84
CA SER A 179 -17.16 -1.25 -2.54
C SER A 179 -17.12 -1.62 -4.02
N ASP A 180 -16.01 -1.32 -4.68
CA ASP A 180 -15.91 -1.36 -6.15
C ASP A 180 -15.12 -2.60 -6.62
N LEU A 181 -14.15 -3.10 -5.84
CA LEU A 181 -13.44 -4.35 -6.13
C LEU A 181 -13.91 -5.55 -5.29
N GLY A 182 -14.79 -5.33 -4.32
CA GLY A 182 -15.33 -6.40 -3.47
C GLY A 182 -14.30 -7.02 -2.52
N ILE A 183 -13.16 -6.36 -2.26
CA ILE A 183 -12.14 -6.88 -1.34
C ILE A 183 -12.63 -6.69 0.10
N GLY A 184 -12.91 -7.81 0.79
CA GLY A 184 -13.36 -7.75 2.19
C GLY A 184 -12.35 -7.01 3.08
N ALA A 185 -12.83 -6.13 3.96
CA ALA A 185 -12.00 -5.23 4.77
C ALA A 185 -10.80 -5.92 5.47
N ARG A 186 -10.98 -7.14 5.98
CA ARG A 186 -9.94 -7.92 6.68
C ARG A 186 -8.81 -8.41 5.77
N HIS A 187 -8.97 -8.30 4.45
CA HIS A 187 -7.97 -8.60 3.43
C HIS A 187 -7.20 -7.35 2.97
N ILE A 188 -7.56 -6.18 3.50
CA ILE A 188 -6.86 -4.91 3.29
C ILE A 188 -6.03 -4.58 4.53
N THR A 189 -4.76 -4.24 4.33
CA THR A 189 -3.88 -3.75 5.39
C THR A 189 -3.35 -2.36 5.01
N VAL A 190 -3.49 -1.40 5.92
CA VAL A 190 -2.81 -0.11 5.83
C VAL A 190 -1.63 -0.09 6.81
N SER A 191 -0.46 0.30 6.33
CA SER A 191 0.72 0.49 7.18
C SER A 191 0.97 1.97 7.44
N THR A 192 1.53 2.31 8.59
CA THR A 192 1.99 3.67 8.89
C THR A 192 3.29 3.64 9.69
N VAL A 193 4.15 4.63 9.49
CA VAL A 193 5.35 4.88 10.32
C VAL A 193 5.04 5.49 11.69
N GLY A 194 3.77 5.65 12.04
CA GLY A 194 3.36 6.05 13.39
C GLY A 194 2.84 7.48 13.50
N LEU A 195 2.06 7.95 12.54
CA LEU A 195 1.39 9.27 12.63
C LEU A 195 0.27 9.21 13.68
N VAL A 196 0.62 9.50 14.94
CA VAL A 196 -0.27 9.33 16.13
C VAL A 196 -1.67 9.91 15.95
N PRO A 197 -1.87 11.17 15.50
CA PRO A 197 -3.22 11.71 15.32
C PRO A 197 -4.05 10.91 14.32
N HIS A 198 -3.42 10.36 13.28
CA HIS A 198 -4.09 9.59 12.24
C HIS A 198 -4.38 8.16 12.66
N ILE A 199 -3.58 7.54 13.53
CA ILE A 199 -3.91 6.25 14.17
C ILE A 199 -5.21 6.38 14.98
N LYS A 200 -5.31 7.44 15.78
CA LYS A 200 -6.52 7.72 16.58
C LYS A 200 -7.73 7.95 15.69
N ARG A 201 -7.58 8.81 14.68
CA ARG A 201 -8.63 9.05 13.68
C ARG A 201 -9.05 7.76 12.96
N PHE A 202 -8.11 6.90 12.60
CA PHE A 202 -8.39 5.63 11.93
C PHE A 202 -9.18 4.67 12.83
N ALA A 203 -8.96 4.69 14.15
CA ALA A 203 -9.78 3.95 15.11
C ALA A 203 -11.25 4.39 15.11
N ASP A 204 -11.51 5.66 14.75
CA ASP A 204 -12.85 6.25 14.69
C ASP A 204 -13.62 5.91 13.41
N GLU A 205 -12.92 5.51 12.34
CA GLU A 205 -13.55 5.21 11.04
C GLU A 205 -14.44 3.96 11.10
N GLY A 206 -14.34 3.13 12.15
CA GLY A 206 -15.16 1.93 12.33
C GLY A 206 -14.84 0.78 11.36
N LEU A 207 -13.84 0.95 10.50
CA LEU A 207 -13.47 -0.04 9.47
C LEU A 207 -12.81 -1.28 10.08
N GLN A 208 -13.05 -2.45 9.49
CA GLN A 208 -12.37 -3.71 9.83
C GLN A 208 -11.06 -3.93 9.06
N VAL A 209 -10.53 -2.86 8.45
CA VAL A 209 -9.24 -2.86 7.76
C VAL A 209 -8.13 -3.08 8.79
N LYS A 210 -7.13 -3.89 8.43
CA LYS A 210 -6.00 -4.20 9.31
C LYS A 210 -5.05 -3.00 9.39
N LEU A 211 -4.56 -2.73 10.60
CA LEU A 211 -3.56 -1.71 10.85
C LEU A 211 -2.20 -2.39 11.09
N ALA A 212 -1.21 -1.97 10.32
CA ALA A 212 0.19 -2.27 10.54
C ALA A 212 0.96 -1.01 10.98
N ILE A 213 1.91 -1.16 11.89
CA ILE A 213 2.78 -0.09 12.38
C ILE A 213 4.24 -0.45 12.07
N SER A 214 4.90 0.37 11.28
CA SER A 214 6.35 0.30 11.04
C SER A 214 7.11 0.80 12.27
N LEU A 215 7.52 -0.15 13.13
CA LEU A 215 8.13 0.15 14.44
C LEU A 215 9.66 0.17 14.38
N HIS A 216 10.26 -0.92 13.89
CA HIS A 216 11.68 -1.12 13.56
C HIS A 216 12.74 -0.91 14.66
N ALA A 217 12.41 -0.32 15.82
CA ALA A 217 13.27 -0.26 17.00
C ALA A 217 12.44 -0.10 18.28
N ALA A 218 13.01 -0.51 19.42
CA ALA A 218 12.31 -0.55 20.71
C ALA A 218 12.72 0.58 21.68
N THR A 219 13.64 1.46 21.28
CA THR A 219 14.03 2.67 22.02
C THR A 219 13.90 3.91 21.14
N ASP A 220 13.69 5.08 21.76
CA ASP A 220 13.53 6.33 21.00
C ASP A 220 14.79 6.77 20.27
N GLU A 221 15.96 6.47 20.82
CA GLU A 221 17.26 6.77 20.21
C GLU A 221 17.43 5.99 18.90
N GLU A 222 17.31 4.66 18.98
CA GLU A 222 17.46 3.77 17.82
C GLU A 222 16.35 4.01 16.80
N ARG A 223 15.11 4.18 17.27
CA ARG A 223 13.98 4.47 16.38
C ARG A 223 14.14 5.83 15.70
N GLY A 224 14.65 6.83 16.40
CA GLY A 224 14.94 8.15 15.83
C GLY A 224 16.07 8.15 14.79
N ALA A 225 17.00 7.20 14.90
CA ALA A 225 18.04 6.99 13.89
C ALA A 225 17.48 6.35 12.60
N LEU A 226 16.53 5.40 12.74
CA LEU A 226 15.95 4.70 11.59
C LEU A 226 14.75 5.42 10.96
N LEU A 227 13.90 6.03 11.78
CA LEU A 227 12.61 6.63 11.44
C LEU A 227 12.54 8.06 12.02
N PRO A 228 12.93 9.10 11.25
CA PRO A 228 12.96 10.49 11.73
C PRO A 228 11.64 10.99 12.33
N VAL A 229 10.51 10.43 11.90
CA VAL A 229 9.16 10.68 12.43
C VAL A 229 9.06 10.46 13.96
N ASN A 230 9.93 9.63 14.54
CA ASN A 230 9.99 9.38 15.98
C ASN A 230 10.29 10.65 16.80
N ARG A 231 11.01 11.62 16.22
CA ARG A 231 11.26 12.90 16.89
C ARG A 231 9.98 13.71 17.10
N ARG A 232 8.99 13.51 16.22
CA ARG A 232 7.70 14.18 16.31
C ARG A 232 6.71 13.43 17.19
N TRP A 233 6.71 12.10 17.10
CA TRP A 233 5.89 11.19 17.89
C TRP A 233 6.75 10.07 18.46
N PRO A 234 7.30 10.27 19.67
CA PRO A 234 8.13 9.28 20.34
C PRO A 234 7.36 8.00 20.70
N LEU A 235 8.08 6.95 21.07
CA LEU A 235 7.53 5.63 21.33
C LEU A 235 6.41 5.63 22.37
N ASN A 236 6.53 6.42 23.45
CA ASN A 236 5.50 6.48 24.48
C ASN A 236 4.15 6.98 23.92
N GLU A 237 4.16 8.01 23.07
CA GLU A 237 2.96 8.55 22.42
C GLU A 237 2.41 7.57 21.37
N LEU A 238 3.29 6.95 20.59
CA LEU A 238 2.92 5.93 19.60
C LEU A 238 2.23 4.74 20.27
N MET A 239 2.84 4.20 21.33
CA MET A 239 2.29 3.06 22.05
C MET A 239 0.97 3.41 22.74
N ALA A 240 0.83 4.62 23.31
CA ALA A 240 -0.44 5.09 23.85
C ALA A 240 -1.56 5.09 22.78
N ALA A 241 -1.26 5.55 21.55
CA ALA A 241 -2.21 5.51 20.44
C ALA A 241 -2.54 4.08 19.99
N CYS A 242 -1.56 3.17 20.00
CA CYS A 242 -1.78 1.75 19.73
C CYS A 242 -2.70 1.10 20.77
N HIS A 243 -2.50 1.39 22.06
CA HIS A 243 -3.39 0.93 23.13
C HIS A 243 -4.81 1.47 22.96
N GLU A 244 -4.96 2.76 22.65
CA GLU A 244 -6.26 3.38 22.37
C GLU A 244 -6.97 2.71 21.19
N TYR A 245 -6.25 2.48 20.08
CA TYR A 245 -6.77 1.77 18.91
C TYR A 245 -7.26 0.37 19.27
N VAL A 246 -6.45 -0.43 19.99
CA VAL A 246 -6.81 -1.80 20.38
C VAL A 246 -8.01 -1.79 21.33
N ASN A 247 -8.03 -0.90 22.32
CA ASN A 247 -9.13 -0.80 23.29
C ASN A 247 -10.46 -0.44 22.62
N LYS A 248 -10.42 0.48 21.64
CA LYS A 248 -11.60 0.94 20.92
C LYS A 248 -12.11 -0.08 19.90
N THR A 249 -11.20 -0.63 19.10
CA THR A 249 -11.57 -1.47 17.95
C THR A 249 -11.64 -2.96 18.28
N ARG A 250 -10.98 -3.39 19.37
CA ARG A 250 -10.74 -4.80 19.74
C ARG A 250 -10.03 -5.58 18.62
N ARG A 251 -9.33 -4.88 17.73
CA ARG A 251 -8.59 -5.47 16.60
C ARG A 251 -7.11 -5.53 16.91
N ARG A 252 -6.47 -6.59 16.45
CA ARG A 252 -5.03 -6.80 16.58
C ARG A 252 -4.26 -5.82 15.68
N ILE A 253 -3.19 -5.22 16.21
CA ILE A 253 -2.21 -4.45 15.42
C ILE A 253 -1.09 -5.39 14.96
N THR A 254 -0.64 -5.24 13.71
CA THR A 254 0.62 -5.86 13.27
C THR A 254 1.74 -4.83 13.44
N PHE A 255 2.84 -5.20 14.10
CA PHE A 255 4.06 -4.39 14.10
C PHE A 255 5.03 -4.96 13.07
N GLU A 256 5.40 -4.15 12.10
CA GLU A 256 6.45 -4.49 11.13
C GLU A 256 7.80 -4.16 11.78
N TRP A 257 8.69 -5.15 11.81
CA TRP A 257 10.02 -5.06 12.40
C TRP A 257 11.06 -5.45 11.37
N ALA A 258 12.01 -4.57 11.07
CA ALA A 258 13.07 -4.89 10.12
C ALA A 258 14.14 -5.62 10.93
N LEU A 259 14.51 -6.83 10.50
CA LEU A 259 15.60 -7.61 11.06
C LEU A 259 16.88 -7.26 10.30
N ILE A 260 17.67 -6.38 10.92
CA ILE A 260 18.93 -5.85 10.41
C ILE A 260 20.04 -6.48 11.24
N SER A 261 20.96 -7.17 10.56
CA SER A 261 22.01 -7.98 11.19
C SER A 261 22.89 -7.16 12.12
N GLY A 262 22.93 -7.55 13.39
CA GLY A 262 23.73 -6.92 14.45
C GLY A 262 23.17 -5.61 14.98
N GLU A 263 22.01 -5.15 14.48
CA GLU A 263 21.41 -3.87 14.87
C GLU A 263 20.06 -4.07 15.55
N THR A 264 19.10 -4.70 14.85
CA THR A 264 17.71 -4.85 15.30
C THR A 264 17.30 -6.31 15.50
N ASP A 265 18.22 -7.25 15.33
CA ASP A 265 17.98 -8.70 15.46
C ASP A 265 18.62 -9.33 16.69
N THR A 266 19.19 -8.51 17.58
CA THR A 266 19.89 -9.01 18.76
C THR A 266 18.91 -9.50 19.85
N PRO A 267 19.35 -10.39 20.75
CA PRO A 267 18.56 -10.79 21.92
C PRO A 267 18.11 -9.60 22.79
N GLU A 268 18.97 -8.60 22.95
CA GLU A 268 18.67 -7.38 23.72
C GLU A 268 17.48 -6.62 23.10
N GLN A 269 17.47 -6.49 21.77
CA GLN A 269 16.36 -5.89 21.03
C GLN A 269 15.08 -6.70 21.16
N ALA A 270 15.16 -8.04 21.08
CA ALA A 270 14.01 -8.91 21.27
C ALA A 270 13.40 -8.75 22.67
N HIS A 271 14.24 -8.68 23.72
CA HIS A 271 13.79 -8.43 25.09
C HIS A 271 13.19 -7.03 25.26
N ALA A 272 13.78 -6.00 24.64
CA ALA A 272 13.26 -4.64 24.70
C ALA A 272 11.88 -4.53 24.02
N LEU A 273 11.76 -5.09 22.82
CA LEU A 273 10.50 -5.15 22.07
C LEU A 273 9.44 -5.97 22.82
N GLY A 274 9.83 -7.13 23.37
CA GLY A 274 8.94 -7.97 24.16
C GLY A 274 8.36 -7.25 25.38
N LYS A 275 9.18 -6.46 26.08
CA LYS A 275 8.73 -5.59 27.20
C LYS A 275 7.78 -4.50 26.72
N LEU A 276 8.10 -3.85 25.59
CA LEU A 276 7.32 -2.75 25.02
C LEU A 276 5.92 -3.19 24.60
N LEU A 277 5.79 -4.40 24.03
CA LEU A 277 4.55 -4.92 23.48
C LEU A 277 3.75 -5.81 24.43
N LYS A 278 4.30 -6.15 25.60
CA LYS A 278 3.67 -7.08 26.55
C LYS A 278 2.25 -6.64 26.90
N GLY A 279 1.29 -7.54 26.68
CA GLY A 279 -0.12 -7.33 27.02
C GLY A 279 -0.93 -6.54 25.97
N LEU A 280 -0.30 -6.06 24.90
CA LEU A 280 -1.00 -5.48 23.76
C LEU A 280 -1.51 -6.61 22.84
N LEU A 281 -2.73 -6.47 22.31
CA LEU A 281 -3.24 -7.39 21.28
C LEU A 281 -2.51 -7.08 19.96
N CYS A 282 -1.36 -7.73 19.75
CA CYS A 282 -0.53 -7.50 18.59
C CYS A 282 0.08 -8.77 18.01
N HIS A 283 0.72 -8.60 16.85
CA HIS A 283 1.55 -9.59 16.20
C HIS A 283 2.77 -8.87 15.62
N VAL A 284 3.97 -9.45 15.72
CA VAL A 284 5.19 -8.91 15.13
C VAL A 284 5.49 -9.63 13.82
N ASN A 285 5.49 -8.89 12.73
CA ASN A 285 5.96 -9.38 11.44
C ASN A 285 7.44 -9.01 11.29
N ALA A 286 8.32 -9.98 11.49
CA ALA A 286 9.76 -9.79 11.43
C ALA A 286 10.25 -9.95 9.97
N ILE A 287 10.85 -8.90 9.41
CA ILE A 287 11.16 -8.78 7.99
C ILE A 287 12.68 -8.73 7.85
N PRO A 288 13.34 -9.79 7.36
CA PRO A 288 14.75 -9.71 7.02
C PRO A 288 14.98 -8.55 6.05
N LEU A 289 15.94 -7.68 6.37
CA LEU A 289 16.19 -6.47 5.61
C LEU A 289 16.46 -6.80 4.13
N ASN A 290 15.74 -6.12 3.24
CA ASN A 290 16.06 -6.17 1.81
C ASN A 290 17.13 -5.12 1.51
N PRO A 291 18.14 -5.44 0.67
CA PRO A 291 19.19 -4.49 0.35
C PRO A 291 18.63 -3.28 -0.38
N THR A 292 19.07 -2.08 0.02
CA THR A 292 18.76 -0.81 -0.67
C THR A 292 20.06 -0.02 -0.92
N PRO A 293 20.13 0.83 -1.96
CA PRO A 293 21.37 1.53 -2.29
C PRO A 293 21.88 2.47 -1.18
N GLY A 294 20.98 3.10 -0.42
CA GLY A 294 21.34 4.11 0.59
C GLY A 294 21.51 3.59 2.01
N TYR A 295 21.50 2.27 2.25
CA TYR A 295 21.65 1.69 3.59
C TYR A 295 22.57 0.47 3.58
N SER A 296 23.58 0.47 4.46
CA SER A 296 24.62 -0.56 4.50
C SER A 296 24.28 -1.80 5.30
N GLY A 297 23.17 -1.79 6.05
CA GLY A 297 22.77 -2.93 6.87
C GLY A 297 22.45 -4.18 6.04
N GLY A 298 22.66 -5.34 6.64
CA GLY A 298 22.42 -6.65 6.00
C GLY A 298 21.16 -7.36 6.54
N PRO A 299 20.62 -8.33 5.79
CA PRO A 299 19.58 -9.21 6.32
C PRO A 299 20.12 -10.04 7.48
N SER A 300 19.32 -10.22 8.53
CA SER A 300 19.60 -11.21 9.58
C SER A 300 19.65 -12.62 9.02
N ASP A 301 20.49 -13.46 9.65
CA ASP A 301 20.48 -14.89 9.39
C ASP A 301 19.26 -15.58 10.03
N THR A 302 19.02 -16.82 9.62
CA THR A 302 17.87 -17.60 10.08
C THR A 302 17.92 -17.87 11.60
N ALA A 303 19.11 -18.14 12.15
CA ALA A 303 19.24 -18.50 13.56
C ALA A 303 18.96 -17.30 14.48
N ALA A 304 19.44 -16.11 14.11
CA ALA A 304 19.14 -14.87 14.79
C ALA A 304 17.64 -14.55 14.73
N ALA A 305 17.01 -14.71 13.55
CA ALA A 305 15.58 -14.49 13.39
C ALA A 305 14.73 -15.45 14.24
N GLU A 306 15.10 -16.73 14.29
CA GLU A 306 14.45 -17.74 15.14
C GLU A 306 14.61 -17.41 16.62
N GLN A 307 15.84 -17.10 17.07
CA GLN A 307 16.11 -16.71 18.44
C GLN A 307 15.31 -15.45 18.84
N PHE A 308 15.22 -14.47 17.95
CA PHE A 308 14.45 -13.24 18.17
C PHE A 308 12.96 -13.55 18.42
N ILE A 309 12.38 -14.43 17.62
CA ILE A 309 10.98 -14.87 17.77
C ILE A 309 10.78 -15.67 19.06
N ASP A 310 11.70 -16.57 19.38
CA ASP A 310 11.65 -17.38 20.60
C ASP A 310 11.65 -16.49 21.84
N ILE A 311 12.48 -15.44 21.87
CA ILE A 311 12.49 -14.46 22.97
C ILE A 311 11.15 -13.71 23.05
N LEU A 312 10.59 -13.24 21.94
CA LEU A 312 9.29 -12.56 21.93
C LEU A 312 8.16 -13.45 22.49
N SER A 313 8.20 -14.74 22.22
CA SER A 313 7.21 -15.70 22.71
C SER A 313 7.17 -15.76 24.25
N GLN A 314 8.32 -15.55 24.93
CA GLN A 314 8.42 -15.52 26.40
C GLN A 314 7.67 -14.33 27.01
N TYR A 315 7.42 -13.28 26.23
CA TYR A 315 6.60 -12.13 26.62
C TYR A 315 5.11 -12.28 26.22
N GLY A 316 4.74 -13.41 25.60
CA GLY A 316 3.41 -13.64 25.06
C GLY A 316 3.14 -12.86 23.77
N VAL A 317 4.18 -12.38 23.09
CA VAL A 317 4.08 -11.63 21.83
C VAL A 317 4.19 -12.62 20.67
N SER A 318 3.13 -12.75 19.88
CA SER A 318 3.15 -13.58 18.67
C SER A 318 4.01 -12.92 17.60
N ALA A 319 4.90 -13.69 16.96
CA ALA A 319 5.74 -13.20 15.87
C ALA A 319 5.91 -14.25 14.75
N THR A 320 6.15 -13.78 13.52
CA THR A 320 6.53 -14.64 12.38
C THR A 320 7.58 -13.95 11.52
N VAL A 321 8.48 -14.72 10.90
CA VAL A 321 9.36 -14.21 9.83
C VAL A 321 8.58 -14.08 8.54
N ARG A 322 8.62 -12.90 7.92
CA ARG A 322 8.00 -12.64 6.62
C ARG A 322 8.79 -13.32 5.51
N VAL A 323 8.11 -14.11 4.68
CA VAL A 323 8.69 -14.65 3.45
C VAL A 323 9.01 -13.50 2.49
N ARG A 324 10.27 -13.42 2.05
CA ARG A 324 10.72 -12.45 1.05
C ARG A 324 10.17 -12.84 -0.33
N ARG A 325 9.72 -11.84 -1.09
CA ARG A 325 9.15 -12.00 -2.44
C ARG A 325 9.71 -10.93 -3.38
N GLY A 326 9.99 -11.29 -4.63
CA GLY A 326 10.40 -10.37 -5.70
C GLY A 326 11.73 -9.64 -5.47
N ILE A 327 12.67 -10.23 -4.73
CA ILE A 327 13.94 -9.57 -4.38
C ILE A 327 14.87 -9.40 -5.59
N ASP A 328 14.84 -10.33 -6.53
CA ASP A 328 15.61 -10.32 -7.78
C ASP A 328 15.23 -9.19 -8.74
N ILE A 329 14.04 -8.59 -8.55
CA ILE A 329 13.52 -7.49 -9.37
C ILE A 329 13.31 -6.20 -8.55
N ASP A 330 13.93 -6.07 -7.38
CA ASP A 330 13.75 -4.93 -6.46
C ASP A 330 12.27 -4.63 -6.15
N ALA A 331 11.48 -5.68 -5.87
CA ALA A 331 10.06 -5.58 -5.49
C ALA A 331 9.80 -5.89 -4.01
N GLY A 332 10.85 -6.19 -3.24
CA GLY A 332 10.76 -6.39 -1.80
C GLY A 332 10.36 -5.12 -1.05
N CYS A 333 9.86 -5.28 0.18
CA CYS A 333 9.54 -4.15 1.05
C CYS A 333 10.76 -3.23 1.19
N GLY A 334 10.56 -1.94 0.92
CA GLY A 334 11.60 -0.90 0.98
C GLY A 334 12.46 -0.73 -0.27
N GLN A 335 12.31 -1.56 -1.32
CA GLN A 335 13.16 -1.50 -2.52
C GLN A 335 12.57 -0.67 -3.68
N LEU A 336 11.31 -0.23 -3.57
CA LEU A 336 10.66 0.56 -4.61
C LEU A 336 11.37 1.91 -4.78
N LYS A 337 11.95 2.11 -5.96
CA LYS A 337 12.97 3.13 -6.25
C LYS A 337 12.66 3.97 -7.50
N ALA A 338 11.41 3.97 -7.99
CA ALA A 338 11.04 4.85 -9.09
C ALA A 338 11.57 6.28 -8.88
N SER A 339 12.24 6.84 -9.90
CA SER A 339 12.86 8.15 -9.80
C SER A 339 11.79 9.23 -9.59
N VAL A 340 11.94 10.03 -8.53
CA VAL A 340 11.14 11.23 -8.32
C VAL A 340 11.73 12.34 -9.18
N ILE A 341 10.90 12.96 -10.02
CA ILE A 341 11.33 14.08 -10.86
C ILE A 341 11.21 15.36 -10.02
N ALA A 342 12.30 16.12 -9.90
CA ALA A 342 12.28 17.38 -9.16
C ALA A 342 11.35 18.40 -9.85
N PRO A 343 10.71 19.32 -9.11
CA PRO A 343 9.87 20.35 -9.71
C PRO A 343 10.66 21.19 -10.73
N GLY A 344 10.30 21.09 -12.02
CA GLY A 344 10.93 21.83 -13.12
C GLY A 344 11.84 21.02 -14.04
N GLU A 345 12.12 19.75 -13.72
CA GLU A 345 12.82 18.85 -14.64
C GLU A 345 11.80 18.09 -15.51
N ILE A 346 12.05 18.02 -16.82
CA ILE A 346 11.29 17.15 -17.72
C ILE A 346 12.03 15.82 -17.71
N ALA A 347 11.34 14.72 -17.36
CA ALA A 347 11.91 13.38 -17.54
C ALA A 347 12.21 13.16 -19.02
N ASN A 348 13.50 13.14 -19.36
CA ASN A 348 13.94 12.52 -20.59
C ASN A 348 13.82 11.01 -20.40
N ASP A 349 13.23 10.35 -21.40
CA ASP A 349 12.85 8.94 -21.43
C ASP A 349 13.92 8.03 -20.80
N LEU A 350 13.51 7.25 -19.79
CA LEU A 350 14.28 6.16 -19.17
C LEU A 350 14.15 4.87 -19.97
#